data_AF-A0A4R9VNM9-F1
#
_entry.id   AF-A0A4R9VNM9-F1
#
_cell.length_a   1.000
_cell.length_b   1.000
_cell.length_c   1.000
_cell.angle_alpha   90.00
_cell.angle_beta   90.00
_cell.angle_gamma   90.00
#
_symmetry.space_group_name_H-M   'P 1'
#
loop_
_entity.id
_entity.type
_entity.pdbx_description
1 polymer ?
#
loop_
_entity_poly.entity_id
_entity_poly.type
_entity_poly.pdbx_seq_one_letter_code
_entity_poly.pdbx_strand_id
1 'polypeptide(L)'
;MKEFKNQYKALIDESLHTVNETDLLKKCERFTEEVKRKDLLPEDIVEIHKNYVQALELDNEQITKTFNVLKEVVKGFGYNY
;
A
#
# COMPACT_ATOMS: atom_id res chain seq x y z
N MET A 1 5.72 -13.61 6.49
CA MET A 1 4.76 -13.20 5.42
C MET A 1 3.42 -12.63 5.95
N LYS A 2 2.85 -13.07 7.08
CA LYS A 2 1.56 -12.55 7.59
C LYS A 2 1.60 -11.09 8.06
N GLU A 3 2.67 -10.65 8.72
CA GLU A 3 2.83 -9.25 9.20
C GLU A 3 2.78 -8.22 8.07
N PHE A 4 3.41 -8.51 6.94
CA PHE A 4 3.41 -7.64 5.77
C PHE A 4 2.00 -7.42 5.21
N LYS A 5 1.26 -8.52 5.00
CA LYS A 5 -0.14 -8.43 4.56
C LYS A 5 -0.93 -7.61 5.56
N ASN A 6 -0.80 -7.84 6.87
CA ASN A 6 -1.53 -7.05 7.87
C ASN A 6 -1.17 -5.56 7.86
N GLN A 7 0.12 -5.20 7.73
CA GLN A 7 0.53 -3.80 7.62
C GLN A 7 -0.01 -3.14 6.35
N TYR A 8 0.02 -3.85 5.22
CA TYR A 8 -0.54 -3.35 3.97
C TYR A 8 -2.06 -3.18 4.04
N LYS A 9 -2.75 -4.16 4.62
CA LYS A 9 -4.18 -4.09 4.87
C LYS A 9 -4.55 -2.90 5.76
N ALA A 10 -3.77 -2.64 6.82
CA ALA A 10 -3.97 -1.49 7.69
C ALA A 10 -3.74 -0.15 6.97
N LEU A 11 -2.74 -0.07 6.09
CA LEU A 11 -2.50 1.09 5.23
C LEU A 11 -3.67 1.38 4.29
N ILE A 12 -4.22 0.32 3.68
CA ILE A 12 -5.39 0.39 2.81
C ILE A 12 -6.59 0.89 3.60
N ASP A 13 -6.88 0.26 4.74
CA ASP A 13 -7.99 0.63 5.61
C ASP A 13 -7.90 2.09 6.10
N GLU A 14 -6.70 2.53 6.51
CA GLU A 14 -6.44 3.92 6.83
C GLU A 14 -6.58 4.87 5.65
N SER A 15 -6.19 4.47 4.43
CA SER A 15 -6.38 5.33 3.24
C SER A 15 -7.84 5.51 2.87
N LEU A 16 -8.68 4.55 3.26
CA LEU A 16 -10.12 4.58 3.06
C LEU A 16 -10.82 5.42 4.14
N HIS A 17 -10.36 5.33 5.39
CA HIS A 17 -10.98 5.99 6.55
C HIS A 17 -10.38 7.35 6.93
N THR A 18 -9.11 7.61 6.65
CA THR A 18 -8.36 8.76 7.18
C THR A 18 -8.00 9.76 6.08
N VAL A 19 -8.27 11.05 6.35
CA VAL A 19 -7.96 12.20 5.47
C VAL A 19 -6.51 12.69 5.64
N ASN A 20 -5.76 12.11 6.59
CA ASN A 20 -4.47 12.62 7.02
C ASN A 20 -3.31 11.99 6.23
N GLU A 21 -3.08 12.50 5.01
CA GLU A 21 -2.02 12.08 4.07
C GLU A 21 -0.63 11.95 4.73
N THR A 22 -0.31 12.82 5.69
CA THR A 22 1.00 12.84 6.37
C THR A 22 1.28 11.58 7.21
N ASP A 23 0.26 11.01 7.85
CA ASP A 23 0.42 9.77 8.66
C ASP A 23 0.57 8.56 7.74
N LEU A 24 -0.17 8.61 6.62
CA LEU A 24 -0.15 7.60 5.57
C LEU A 24 1.21 7.54 4.87
N LEU A 25 1.79 8.71 4.56
CA LEU A 25 3.15 8.85 4.01
C LEU A 25 4.21 8.22 4.90
N LYS A 26 4.20 8.50 6.20
CA LYS A 26 5.16 7.91 7.16
C LYS A 26 5.03 6.39 7.23
N LYS A 27 3.81 5.86 7.18
CA LYS A 27 3.57 4.41 7.17
C LYS A 27 3.98 3.79 5.85
N CYS A 28 3.74 4.46 4.72
CA CYS A 28 4.23 4.05 3.40
C CYS A 28 5.76 4.00 3.36
N GLU A 29 6.47 5.00 3.89
CA GLU A 29 7.94 4.99 3.99
C GLU A 29 8.43 3.80 4.82
N ARG A 30 7.92 3.63 6.04
CA ARG A 30 8.28 2.49 6.91
C ARG A 30 7.99 1.14 6.25
N PHE A 31 6.85 1.05 5.59
CA PHE A 31 6.45 -0.15 4.87
C PHE A 31 7.45 -0.42 3.74
N THR A 32 7.76 0.59 2.93
CA THR A 32 8.71 0.50 1.82
C THR A 32 10.09 0.04 2.27
N GLU A 33 10.61 0.54 3.39
CA GLU A 33 11.87 0.05 3.97
C GLU A 33 11.81 -1.43 4.37
N GLU A 34 10.71 -1.87 5.00
CA GLU A 34 10.48 -3.27 5.35
C GLU A 34 10.36 -4.18 4.12
N VAL A 35 9.69 -3.70 3.06
CA VAL A 35 9.54 -4.42 1.80
C VAL A 35 10.90 -4.59 1.12
N LYS A 36 11.69 -3.50 1.05
CA LYS A 36 13.07 -3.52 0.52
C LYS A 36 13.96 -4.48 1.30
N ARG A 37 13.89 -4.47 2.64
CA ARG A 37 14.66 -5.40 3.49
C ARG A 37 14.30 -6.87 3.25
N LYS A 38 13.07 -7.14 2.85
CA LYS A 38 12.57 -8.49 2.60
C LYS A 38 12.75 -8.94 1.14
N ASP A 39 13.42 -8.15 0.32
CA ASP A 39 13.66 -8.43 -1.11
C ASP A 39 12.34 -8.66 -1.88
N LEU A 40 11.28 -7.98 -1.46
CA LEU A 40 9.97 -8.09 -2.08
C LEU A 40 9.89 -7.13 -3.27
N LEU A 41 9.47 -7.66 -4.41
CA LEU A 41 9.32 -6.89 -5.64
C LEU A 41 8.05 -6.02 -5.58
N PRO A 42 8.05 -4.84 -6.23
CA PRO A 42 6.85 -4.01 -6.33
C PRO A 42 5.67 -4.75 -6.98
N GLU A 43 5.95 -5.69 -7.89
CA GLU A 43 4.95 -6.55 -8.54
C GLU A 43 4.20 -7.43 -7.53
N ASP A 44 4.90 -8.05 -6.56
CA ASP A 44 4.28 -8.81 -5.46
C ASP A 44 3.35 -7.91 -4.63
N ILE A 45 3.73 -6.65 -4.40
CA ILE A 45 2.89 -5.68 -3.66
C ILE A 45 1.62 -5.38 -4.45
N VAL A 46 1.74 -5.13 -5.76
CA VAL A 46 0.60 -4.85 -6.65
C VAL A 46 -0.35 -6.05 -6.68
N GLU A 47 0.17 -7.26 -6.71
CA GLU A 47 -0.65 -8.48 -6.76
C GLU A 47 -1.39 -8.72 -5.43
N ILE A 48 -0.73 -8.47 -4.30
CA ILE A 48 -1.35 -8.50 -2.97
C ILE A 48 -2.42 -7.41 -2.85
N HIS A 49 -2.14 -6.21 -3.36
CA HIS A 49 -3.08 -5.10 -3.38
C HIS A 49 -4.33 -5.43 -4.16
N LYS A 50 -4.17 -5.91 -5.40
CA LYS A 50 -5.28 -6.28 -6.28
C LYS A 50 -6.15 -7.35 -5.65
N ASN A 51 -5.54 -8.41 -5.09
CA ASN A 51 -6.27 -9.44 -4.37
C ASN A 51 -7.02 -8.88 -3.16
N TYR A 52 -6.44 -7.93 -2.44
CA TYR A 52 -7.04 -7.38 -1.23
C TYR A 52 -8.20 -6.43 -1.53
N VAL A 53 -8.04 -5.56 -2.53
CA VAL A 53 -9.09 -4.65 -3.01
C VAL A 53 -10.23 -5.43 -3.65
N GLN A 54 -9.94 -6.49 -4.42
CA GLN A 54 -10.98 -7.39 -4.95
C GLN A 54 -11.75 -8.11 -3.83
N ALA A 55 -11.08 -8.49 -2.74
CA ALA A 55 -11.72 -9.15 -1.60
C ALA A 55 -12.58 -8.20 -0.74
N LEU A 56 -12.36 -6.88 -0.85
CA LEU A 56 -13.07 -5.85 -0.09
C LEU A 56 -14.27 -5.25 -0.84
N GLU A 57 -14.51 -5.64 -2.11
CA GLU A 57 -15.59 -5.12 -2.97
C GLU A 57 -15.72 -3.58 -2.89
N LEU A 58 -14.58 -2.88 -2.92
CA LEU A 58 -14.53 -1.42 -2.77
C LEU A 58 -15.05 -0.69 -4.01
N ASP A 59 -15.63 0.49 -3.80
CA ASP A 59 -16.10 1.36 -4.89
C ASP A 59 -14.93 2.02 -5.65
N ASN A 60 -15.15 2.51 -6.88
CA ASN A 60 -14.10 3.06 -7.75
C ASN A 60 -13.30 4.21 -7.09
N GLU A 61 -13.95 5.06 -6.30
CA GLU A 61 -13.25 6.11 -5.53
C GLU A 61 -12.32 5.53 -4.47
N GLN A 62 -12.76 4.46 -3.79
CA GLN A 62 -11.99 3.78 -2.77
C GLN A 62 -10.83 2.97 -3.37
N ILE A 63 -11.04 2.36 -4.54
CA ILE A 63 -9.99 1.75 -5.36
C ILE A 63 -8.94 2.80 -5.74
N THR A 64 -9.36 3.99 -6.17
CA THR A 64 -8.42 5.05 -6.57
C THR A 64 -7.58 5.55 -5.39
N LYS A 65 -8.19 5.73 -4.21
CA LYS A 65 -7.46 6.10 -2.98
C LYS A 65 -6.42 5.07 -2.59
N THR A 66 -6.77 3.80 -2.69
CA THR A 66 -5.87 2.69 -2.36
C THR A 66 -4.72 2.57 -3.37
N PHE A 67 -4.95 2.82 -4.66
CA PHE A 67 -3.88 2.94 -5.66
C PHE A 67 -2.88 4.06 -5.34
N ASN A 68 -3.32 5.15 -4.71
CA ASN A 68 -2.43 6.25 -4.32
C ASN A 68 -1.39 5.79 -3.28
N VAL A 69 -1.80 4.91 -2.34
CA VAL A 69 -0.91 4.24 -1.37
C VAL A 69 0.12 3.37 -2.08
N LEU A 70 -0.33 2.57 -3.04
CA LEU A 70 0.55 1.72 -3.84
C LEU A 70 1.59 2.57 -4.59
N LYS A 71 1.16 3.68 -5.18
CA LYS A 71 2.03 4.61 -5.90
C LYS A 71 3.11 5.22 -5.00
N GLU A 72 2.75 5.64 -3.79
CA GLU A 72 3.70 6.17 -2.80
C GLU A 72 4.72 5.12 -2.36
N VAL A 73 4.28 3.88 -2.12
CA VAL A 73 5.17 2.76 -1.79
C VAL A 73 6.14 2.48 -2.94
N VAL A 74 5.65 2.40 -4.19
CA VAL A 74 6.48 2.17 -5.37
C VAL A 74 7.44 3.34 -5.66
N LYS A 75 7.03 4.58 -5.38
CA LYS A 75 7.92 5.75 -5.38
C LYS A 75 9.04 5.61 -4.35
N GLY A 76 8.72 5.21 -3.12
CA GLY A 76 9.69 4.93 -2.07
C GLY A 76 10.68 3.83 -2.46
N PHE A 77 10.29 2.94 -3.39
CA PHE A 77 11.19 1.95 -3.97
C PHE A 77 12.32 2.55 -4.81
N GLY A 78 12.16 3.79 -5.30
CA GLY A 78 13.10 4.43 -6.20
C GLY A 78 12.65 4.37 -7.67
N TYR A 79 11.44 3.86 -7.95
CA TYR A 79 10.82 4.01 -9.26
C TYR A 79 10.35 5.46 -9.41
N ASN A 80 11.21 6.29 -9.99
CA ASN A 80 10.87 7.64 -10.39
C ASN A 80 10.14 7.53 -11.74
N TYR A 81 8.80 7.60 -11.71
CA TYR A 81 7.95 7.65 -12.91
C TYR A 81 7.75 9.10 -13.36
#